data_AF-A0A835UPG5-F1
#
_entry.id   AF-A0A835UPG5-F1
#
_cell.length_a   1.000
_cell.length_b   1.000
_cell.length_c   1.000
_cell.angle_alpha   90.00
_cell.angle_beta   90.00
_cell.angle_gamma   90.00
#
_symmetry.space_group_name_H-M   'P 1'
#
loop_
_entity.id
_entity.type
_entity.pdbx_description
1 polymer ?
#
loop_
_entity_poly.entity_id
_entity_poly.type
_entity_poly.pdbx_seq_one_letter_code
_entity_poly.pdbx_strand_id
1 'polypeptide(L)'
;MATLFYEPSTRTRLSFEAAMKRLGGEVLTTKTLENFLQLQKEKLLKLTYDQALGLVPTYNVSKILIMTGFDDVIKNATVVFKYDEGGICHLNEMLCKRGSPLIGPFGQVYTIGREVGQLDGIKLGLVGDLANGRTVRSLAYLIAKYQDVKIYFISPDIVKMKDDIKDHLTSMGVAWESTDLLDVASKCDVIYQTRIQRKIWKGSISTKRHVGNTSLTGKFLV
;
A
#
# COMPACT_ATOMS: atom_id res chain seq x y z
N MET A 1 11.62 -18.81 -2.24
CA MET A 1 10.85 -17.87 -1.39
C MET A 1 9.62 -18.59 -0.86
N ALA A 2 9.27 -18.43 0.41
CA ALA A 2 8.01 -18.92 0.95
C ALA A 2 7.00 -17.78 1.14
N THR A 3 5.71 -18.04 0.94
CA THR A 3 4.64 -17.05 1.18
C THR A 3 3.66 -17.56 2.23
N LEU A 4 3.51 -16.82 3.32
CA LEU A 4 2.60 -17.08 4.45
C LEU A 4 1.46 -16.05 4.44
N PHE A 5 0.29 -16.45 3.91
CA PHE A 5 -0.88 -15.56 3.82
C PHE A 5 -1.99 -16.04 4.77
N TYR A 6 -2.12 -15.36 5.91
CA TYR A 6 -3.19 -15.60 6.89
C TYR A 6 -4.50 -14.88 6.51
N GLU A 7 -4.41 -13.88 5.64
CA GLU A 7 -5.56 -13.26 4.98
C GLU A 7 -5.48 -13.43 3.46
N PRO A 8 -6.62 -13.64 2.78
CA PRO A 8 -6.64 -13.77 1.33
C PRO A 8 -6.26 -12.46 0.64
N SER A 9 -5.21 -12.49 -0.18
CA SER A 9 -4.86 -11.40 -1.11
C SER A 9 -4.23 -11.96 -2.38
N THR A 10 -5.07 -12.38 -3.31
CA THR A 10 -4.66 -13.04 -4.56
C THR A 10 -3.74 -12.15 -5.40
N ARG A 11 -4.05 -10.85 -5.53
CA ARG A 11 -3.24 -9.93 -6.36
C ARG A 11 -1.83 -9.75 -5.81
N THR A 12 -1.71 -9.52 -4.50
CA THR A 12 -0.41 -9.38 -3.85
C THR A 12 0.39 -10.68 -3.92
N ARG A 13 -0.24 -11.81 -3.62
CA ARG A 13 0.44 -13.10 -3.70
C ARG A 13 0.97 -13.34 -5.11
N LEU A 14 0.11 -13.29 -6.12
CA LEU A 14 0.51 -13.55 -7.51
C LEU A 14 1.57 -12.59 -8.02
N SER A 15 1.55 -11.30 -7.66
CA SER A 15 2.57 -10.35 -8.11
C SER A 15 3.96 -10.71 -7.59
N PHE A 16 4.05 -11.11 -6.32
CA PHE A 16 5.31 -11.51 -5.69
C PHE A 16 5.81 -12.86 -6.17
N GLU A 17 4.92 -13.85 -6.28
CA GLU A 17 5.29 -15.17 -6.79
C GLU A 17 5.77 -15.07 -8.24
N ALA A 18 5.10 -14.27 -9.08
CA ALA A 18 5.54 -14.02 -10.45
C ALA A 18 6.90 -13.31 -10.50
N ALA A 19 7.13 -12.32 -9.63
CA ALA A 19 8.43 -11.64 -9.55
C ALA A 19 9.56 -12.61 -9.19
N MET A 20 9.34 -13.48 -8.18
CA MET A 20 10.34 -14.48 -7.78
C MET A 20 10.64 -15.46 -8.92
N LYS A 21 9.60 -15.95 -9.62
CA LYS A 21 9.76 -16.84 -10.77
C LYS A 21 10.51 -16.17 -11.93
N ARG A 22 10.24 -14.89 -12.21
CA ARG A 22 10.96 -14.11 -13.24
C ARG A 22 12.44 -13.92 -12.94
N LEU A 23 12.82 -13.91 -11.66
CA LEU A 23 14.21 -13.88 -11.22
C LEU A 23 14.88 -15.26 -11.20
N GLY A 24 14.21 -16.30 -11.72
CA GLY A 24 14.71 -17.69 -11.72
C GLY A 24 14.56 -18.40 -10.37
N GLY A 25 13.83 -17.82 -9.42
CA GLY A 25 13.62 -18.40 -8.10
C GLY A 25 12.36 -19.25 -7.98
N GLU A 26 12.38 -20.15 -7.00
CA GLU A 26 11.22 -20.99 -6.67
C GLU A 26 10.35 -20.39 -5.57
N VAL A 27 9.10 -20.85 -5.51
CA VAL A 27 8.08 -20.36 -4.58
C VAL A 27 7.42 -21.53 -3.86
N LEU A 28 7.40 -21.46 -2.53
CA LEU A 28 6.62 -22.33 -1.66
C LEU A 28 5.44 -21.55 -1.09
N THR A 29 4.24 -21.90 -1.49
CA THR A 29 3.03 -21.20 -1.06
C THR A 29 2.29 -22.00 -0.02
N THR A 30 2.09 -21.44 1.18
CA THR A 30 1.19 -22.07 2.15
C THR A 30 -0.25 -21.74 1.77
N LYS A 31 -1.14 -22.72 1.91
CA LYS A 31 -2.57 -22.52 1.70
C LYS A 31 -3.07 -21.56 2.77
N THR A 32 -3.79 -20.50 2.38
CA THR A 32 -4.53 -19.66 3.33
C THR A 32 -5.53 -20.57 4.06
N LEU A 33 -5.27 -20.90 5.33
CA LEU A 33 -6.25 -21.62 6.13
C LEU A 33 -7.31 -20.60 6.55
N GLU A 34 -8.51 -20.72 6.00
CA GLU A 34 -9.66 -19.86 6.29
C GLU A 34 -9.99 -19.81 7.80
N ASN A 35 -9.56 -20.82 8.56
CA ASN A 35 -9.78 -20.96 9.99
C ASN A 35 -8.82 -20.12 10.87
N PHE A 36 -7.83 -19.43 10.32
CA PHE A 36 -6.89 -18.61 11.11
C PHE A 36 -7.54 -17.39 11.77
N LEU A 37 -8.65 -16.90 11.22
CA LEU A 37 -9.38 -15.76 11.77
C LEU A 37 -9.96 -16.03 13.17
N GLN A 38 -10.09 -17.30 13.57
CA GLN A 38 -10.55 -17.70 14.90
C GLN A 38 -9.40 -17.92 15.91
N LEU A 39 -8.15 -17.95 15.46
CA LEU A 39 -6.99 -18.14 16.33
C LEU A 39 -6.68 -16.84 17.07
N GLN A 40 -6.53 -16.94 18.39
CA GLN A 40 -6.08 -15.82 19.22
C GLN A 40 -4.72 -15.32 18.73
N LYS A 41 -4.52 -13.99 18.80
CA LYS A 41 -3.35 -13.25 18.32
C LYS A 41 -2.00 -13.89 18.69
N GLU A 42 -1.85 -14.33 19.94
CA GLU A 42 -0.63 -14.96 20.45
C GLU A 42 -0.33 -16.31 19.78
N LYS A 43 -1.37 -17.11 19.51
CA LYS A 43 -1.24 -18.40 18.82
C LYS A 43 -0.82 -18.19 17.37
N LEU A 44 -1.30 -17.15 16.71
CA LEU A 44 -0.93 -16.83 15.33
C LEU A 44 0.53 -16.38 15.23
N LEU A 45 1.00 -15.55 16.17
CA LEU A 45 2.41 -15.13 16.23
C LEU A 45 3.33 -16.35 16.36
N LYS A 46 3.06 -17.21 17.36
CA LYS A 46 3.83 -18.42 17.60
C LYS A 46 3.83 -19.35 16.39
N LEU A 47 2.66 -19.58 15.78
CA LEU A 47 2.56 -20.40 14.59
C LEU A 47 3.35 -19.82 13.40
N THR A 48 3.29 -18.51 13.20
CA THR A 48 4.06 -17.83 12.14
C THR A 48 5.55 -18.06 12.33
N TYR A 49 6.00 -17.95 13.58
CA TYR A 49 7.38 -18.19 13.96
C TYR A 49 7.81 -19.64 13.74
N ASP A 50 7.04 -20.59 14.26
CA ASP A 50 7.30 -22.03 14.10
C ASP A 50 7.32 -22.44 12.61
N GLN A 51 6.41 -21.88 11.80
CA GLN A 51 6.39 -22.09 10.35
C GLN A 51 7.63 -21.49 9.68
N ALA A 52 8.02 -20.26 10.01
CA ALA A 52 9.21 -19.63 9.44
C ALA A 52 10.48 -20.41 9.80
N LEU A 53 10.66 -20.78 11.08
CA LEU A 53 11.79 -21.57 11.56
C LEU A 53 11.83 -22.98 10.98
N GLY A 54 10.68 -23.60 10.69
CA GLY A 54 10.63 -24.89 10.03
C GLY A 54 10.99 -24.79 8.55
N LEU A 55 10.50 -23.75 7.85
CA LEU A 55 10.65 -23.61 6.40
C LEU A 55 12.10 -23.30 5.97
N VAL A 56 12.79 -22.43 6.70
CA VAL A 56 14.15 -21.97 6.35
C VAL A 56 15.16 -23.13 6.27
N PRO A 57 15.39 -23.93 7.33
CA PRO A 57 16.36 -25.03 7.27
C PRO A 57 15.85 -26.23 6.47
N THR A 58 14.55 -26.57 6.54
CA THR A 58 14.02 -27.79 5.92
C THR A 58 13.95 -27.68 4.40
N TYR A 59 13.56 -26.52 3.88
CA TYR A 59 13.34 -26.30 2.46
C TYR A 59 14.30 -25.27 1.85
N ASN A 60 15.38 -24.94 2.57
CA ASN A 60 16.40 -23.96 2.16
C ASN A 60 15.78 -22.63 1.67
N VAL A 61 14.83 -22.10 2.44
CA VAL A 61 14.09 -20.89 2.05
C VAL A 61 14.91 -19.65 2.38
N SER A 62 15.29 -18.90 1.35
CA SER A 62 16.06 -17.65 1.50
C SER A 62 15.24 -16.41 1.85
N LYS A 63 13.93 -16.41 1.57
CA LYS A 63 13.03 -15.27 1.79
C LYS A 63 11.63 -15.73 2.18
N ILE A 64 11.00 -15.02 3.12
CA ILE A 64 9.62 -15.26 3.55
C ILE A 64 8.79 -13.98 3.37
N LEU A 65 7.65 -14.12 2.69
CA LEU A 65 6.64 -13.07 2.53
C LEU A 65 5.46 -13.36 3.46
N ILE A 66 5.15 -12.45 4.38
CA ILE A 66 4.07 -12.63 5.36
C ILE A 66 2.96 -11.60 5.13
N MET A 67 1.71 -12.06 5.12
CA MET A 67 0.50 -11.23 5.06
C MET A 67 -0.42 -11.56 6.25
N THR A 68 -0.67 -10.57 7.09
CA THR A 68 -1.48 -10.69 8.31
C THR A 68 -2.24 -9.40 8.63
N GLY A 69 -3.36 -9.52 9.32
CA GLY A 69 -4.14 -8.40 9.86
C GLY A 69 -3.71 -7.93 11.26
N PHE A 70 -2.79 -8.66 11.91
CA PHE A 70 -2.37 -8.39 13.28
C PHE A 70 -1.08 -7.55 13.30
N ASP A 71 -1.20 -6.28 13.70
CA ASP A 71 -0.10 -5.32 13.74
C ASP A 71 1.10 -5.77 14.59
N ASP A 72 0.86 -6.52 15.65
CA ASP A 72 1.94 -6.97 16.53
C ASP A 72 2.73 -8.13 15.93
N VAL A 73 2.12 -8.93 15.03
CA VAL A 73 2.87 -9.93 14.27
C VAL A 73 3.86 -9.24 13.35
N ILE A 74 3.46 -8.10 12.78
CA ILE A 74 4.29 -7.30 11.88
C ILE A 74 5.43 -6.63 12.65
N LYS A 75 5.14 -6.02 13.80
CA LYS A 75 6.16 -5.36 14.64
C LYS A 75 7.17 -6.35 15.23
N ASN A 76 6.73 -7.53 15.65
CA ASN A 76 7.60 -8.53 16.25
C ASN A 76 8.33 -9.39 15.21
N ALA A 77 7.79 -9.56 13.99
CA ALA A 77 8.52 -10.21 12.90
C ALA A 77 9.76 -9.40 12.48
N THR A 78 9.67 -8.06 12.50
CA THR A 78 10.81 -7.15 12.22
C THR A 78 11.98 -7.33 13.19
N VAL A 79 11.75 -7.90 14.38
CA VAL A 79 12.77 -8.06 15.43
C VAL A 79 13.56 -9.37 15.31
N VAL A 80 13.15 -10.35 14.49
CA VAL A 80 13.72 -11.70 14.60
C VAL A 80 14.46 -12.18 13.36
N PHE A 81 15.56 -11.53 12.93
CA PHE A 81 16.59 -12.17 12.09
C PHE A 81 17.99 -11.58 12.30
N LYS A 82 18.69 -12.04 13.34
CA LYS A 82 20.16 -11.98 13.42
C LYS A 82 20.72 -13.34 13.02
N TYR A 83 21.82 -13.36 12.26
CA TYR A 83 22.48 -14.62 11.90
C TYR A 83 23.44 -15.10 12.97
N ASP A 84 23.47 -16.41 13.09
CA ASP A 84 24.59 -17.16 13.62
C ASP A 84 25.58 -17.48 12.48
N GLU A 85 26.84 -17.73 12.83
CA GLU A 85 28.09 -17.61 12.04
C GLU A 85 28.23 -18.53 10.79
N GLY A 86 27.15 -19.18 10.34
CA GLY A 86 27.11 -20.10 9.19
C GLY A 86 26.79 -19.49 7.81
N GLY A 87 26.75 -18.15 7.69
CA GLY A 87 26.97 -17.48 6.39
C GLY A 87 25.82 -17.34 5.38
N ILE A 88 24.53 -17.24 5.77
CA ILE A 88 23.41 -17.00 4.83
C ILE A 88 22.47 -15.82 5.18
N CYS A 89 22.79 -14.74 5.91
CA CYS A 89 21.74 -13.75 6.30
C CYS A 89 21.31 -12.80 5.19
N HIS A 90 20.01 -12.58 5.01
CA HIS A 90 19.33 -11.38 5.54
C HIS A 90 17.88 -11.31 5.04
N LEU A 91 16.95 -11.28 5.99
CA LEU A 91 15.53 -11.06 5.71
C LEU A 91 15.33 -9.68 5.09
N ASN A 92 14.85 -9.64 3.86
CA ASN A 92 14.14 -8.47 3.38
C ASN A 92 12.65 -8.73 3.59
N GLU A 93 12.15 -8.29 4.74
CA GLU A 93 10.72 -8.22 5.04
C GLU A 93 10.03 -7.35 3.98
N MET A 94 9.29 -7.95 3.05
CA MET A 94 8.18 -7.25 2.42
C MET A 94 6.92 -7.51 3.24
N LEU A 95 6.85 -6.86 4.40
CA LEU A 95 5.69 -6.91 5.28
C LEU A 95 4.48 -6.31 4.58
N CYS A 96 3.61 -7.19 4.09
CA CYS A 96 2.30 -6.79 3.63
C CYS A 96 1.36 -6.78 4.84
N LYS A 97 1.23 -5.66 5.54
CA LYS A 97 0.02 -5.43 6.34
C LYS A 97 -1.13 -5.21 5.38
N ARG A 98 -2.34 -5.63 5.77
CA ARG A 98 -3.55 -4.97 5.29
C ARG A 98 -3.53 -3.53 5.80
N GLY A 99 -2.89 -2.63 5.06
CA GLY A 99 -2.73 -1.23 5.42
C GLY A 99 -1.35 -0.74 5.78
N SER A 100 -0.30 -1.46 5.41
CA SER A 100 1.07 -0.96 5.55
C SER A 100 1.34 0.01 4.42
N PRO A 101 2.02 1.12 4.71
CA PRO A 101 2.41 2.09 3.72
C PRO A 101 3.33 1.60 2.62
N LEU A 102 3.97 0.44 2.75
CA LEU A 102 5.27 0.22 2.11
C LEU A 102 5.24 -0.51 0.75
N ILE A 103 4.16 -1.18 0.33
CA ILE A 103 4.20 -1.99 -0.92
C ILE A 103 3.38 -1.38 -2.06
N GLY A 104 2.37 -0.58 -1.72
CA GLY A 104 1.60 0.18 -2.71
C GLY A 104 2.36 1.33 -3.40
N PRO A 105 3.09 2.20 -2.67
CA PRO A 105 3.55 3.46 -3.22
C PRO A 105 4.78 3.30 -4.12
N PHE A 106 5.70 2.36 -3.87
CA PHE A 106 6.86 2.19 -4.76
C PHE A 106 6.47 1.78 -6.18
N GLY A 107 5.52 0.86 -6.33
CA GLY A 107 4.98 0.52 -7.66
C GLY A 107 4.28 1.70 -8.32
N GLN A 108 3.65 2.58 -7.54
CA GLN A 108 2.99 3.79 -8.06
C GLN A 108 3.99 4.84 -8.49
N VAL A 109 4.99 5.14 -7.64
CA VAL A 109 6.07 6.06 -7.97
C VAL A 109 6.87 5.55 -9.17
N TYR A 110 7.15 4.25 -9.25
CA TYR A 110 7.76 3.65 -10.44
C TYR A 110 6.91 3.88 -11.69
N THR A 111 5.60 3.66 -11.61
CA THR A 111 4.69 3.89 -12.74
C THR A 111 4.67 5.37 -13.12
N ILE A 112 4.58 6.29 -12.16
CA ILE A 112 4.61 7.73 -12.41
C ILE A 112 5.91 8.11 -13.11
N GLY A 113 7.07 7.73 -12.55
CA GLY A 113 8.36 8.06 -13.15
C GLY A 113 8.54 7.46 -14.55
N ARG A 114 7.98 6.27 -14.81
CA ARG A 114 8.04 5.65 -16.14
C ARG A 114 7.13 6.33 -17.15
N GLU A 115 5.90 6.67 -16.78
CA GLU A 115 4.90 7.22 -17.72
C GLU A 115 5.06 8.74 -17.92
N VAL A 116 5.43 9.47 -16.86
CA VAL A 116 5.69 10.93 -16.93
C VAL A 116 7.12 11.22 -17.36
N GLY A 117 8.06 10.30 -17.13
CA GLY A 117 9.48 10.47 -17.43
C GLY A 117 10.29 11.16 -16.33
N GLN A 118 9.62 11.72 -15.31
CA GLN A 118 10.26 12.40 -14.18
C GLN A 118 9.39 12.28 -12.91
N LEU A 119 10.00 12.60 -11.76
CA LEU A 119 9.34 12.63 -10.46
C LEU A 119 9.42 13.99 -9.76
N ASP A 120 10.45 14.78 -10.07
CA ASP A 120 10.53 16.18 -9.62
C ASP A 120 9.61 17.06 -10.46
N GLY A 121 9.07 18.12 -9.85
CA GLY A 121 8.22 19.12 -10.52
C GLY A 121 6.79 18.66 -10.83
N ILE A 122 6.41 17.43 -10.46
CA ILE A 122 5.12 16.86 -10.85
C ILE A 122 3.94 17.47 -10.09
N LYS A 123 2.80 17.54 -10.75
CA LYS A 123 1.50 17.92 -10.21
C LYS A 123 0.62 16.68 -10.05
N LEU A 124 0.42 16.26 -8.81
CA LEU A 124 -0.28 15.02 -8.46
C LEU A 124 -1.66 15.29 -7.89
N GLY A 125 -2.71 14.85 -8.58
CA GLY A 125 -4.09 14.84 -8.10
C GLY A 125 -4.45 13.54 -7.39
N LEU A 126 -4.81 13.60 -6.11
CA LEU A 126 -5.23 12.47 -5.29
C LEU A 126 -6.75 12.50 -5.11
N VAL A 127 -7.45 11.54 -5.71
CA VAL A 127 -8.93 11.55 -5.80
C VAL A 127 -9.56 10.41 -4.99
N GLY A 128 -10.60 10.72 -4.20
CA GLY A 128 -11.51 9.73 -3.59
C GLY A 128 -11.53 9.72 -2.07
N ASP A 129 -11.38 8.56 -1.44
CA ASP A 129 -11.40 8.40 0.03
C ASP A 129 -10.01 8.66 0.61
N LEU A 130 -9.70 9.92 0.91
CA LEU A 130 -8.39 10.36 1.39
C LEU A 130 -8.22 10.14 2.90
N ALA A 131 -9.32 10.18 3.65
CA ALA A 131 -9.34 9.92 5.09
C ALA A 131 -8.88 8.50 5.43
N ASN A 132 -9.34 7.51 4.65
CA ASN A 132 -9.08 6.08 4.91
C ASN A 132 -8.19 5.42 3.85
N GLY A 133 -7.89 6.14 2.76
CA GLY A 133 -7.07 5.67 1.64
C GLY A 133 -5.59 5.54 2.00
N ARG A 134 -5.24 4.42 2.63
CA ARG A 134 -3.87 4.13 3.10
C ARG A 134 -2.82 4.28 2.00
N THR A 135 -3.15 3.78 0.81
CA THR A 135 -2.27 3.85 -0.35
C THR A 135 -1.97 5.29 -0.77
N VAL A 136 -2.99 6.16 -0.77
CA VAL A 136 -2.84 7.58 -1.11
C VAL A 136 -2.01 8.32 -0.08
N ARG A 137 -2.25 8.05 1.21
CA ARG A 137 -1.46 8.66 2.28
C ARG A 137 0.01 8.28 2.15
N SER A 138 0.28 7.02 1.84
CA SER A 138 1.65 6.50 1.64
C SER A 138 2.31 7.05 0.39
N LEU A 139 1.53 7.21 -0.69
CA LEU A 139 1.99 7.87 -1.90
C LEU A 139 2.34 9.34 -1.62
N ALA A 140 1.52 10.07 -0.87
CA ALA A 140 1.80 11.45 -0.47
C ALA A 140 3.11 11.55 0.33
N TYR A 141 3.33 10.67 1.31
CA TYR A 141 4.61 10.59 2.04
C TYR A 141 5.81 10.34 1.13
N LEU A 142 5.68 9.43 0.16
CA LEU A 142 6.80 9.04 -0.69
C LEU A 142 7.11 10.10 -1.75
N ILE A 143 6.07 10.66 -2.37
CA ILE A 143 6.17 11.71 -3.38
C ILE A 143 6.67 13.03 -2.78
N ALA A 144 6.40 13.29 -1.50
CA ALA A 144 6.94 14.45 -0.79
C ALA A 144 8.48 14.50 -0.72
N LYS A 145 9.17 13.39 -1.00
CA LYS A 145 10.64 13.33 -1.02
C LYS A 145 11.26 13.89 -2.31
N TYR A 146 10.46 14.19 -3.33
CA TYR A 146 10.91 14.74 -4.61
C TYR A 146 10.79 16.27 -4.60
N GLN A 147 11.58 16.94 -5.44
CA GLN A 147 11.67 18.39 -5.50
C GLN A 147 10.49 18.99 -6.27
N ASP A 148 10.06 20.19 -5.87
CA ASP A 148 9.07 21.01 -6.57
C ASP A 148 7.73 20.32 -6.90
N VAL A 149 7.35 19.33 -6.09
CA VAL A 149 6.07 18.62 -6.27
C VAL A 149 4.91 19.48 -5.73
N LYS A 150 3.78 19.45 -6.45
CA LYS A 150 2.50 19.98 -5.97
C LYS A 150 1.44 18.88 -5.87
N ILE A 151 0.74 18.83 -4.74
CA ILE A 151 -0.30 17.82 -4.47
C ILE A 151 -1.69 18.47 -4.40
N TYR A 152 -2.65 17.93 -5.14
CA TYR A 152 -4.05 18.33 -5.10
C TYR A 152 -4.89 17.25 -4.42
N PHE A 153 -5.63 17.60 -3.37
CA PHE A 153 -6.55 16.69 -2.68
C PHE A 153 -7.98 16.89 -3.18
N ILE A 154 -8.55 15.86 -3.78
CA ILE A 154 -9.89 15.88 -4.36
C ILE A 154 -10.74 14.81 -3.66
N SER A 155 -11.62 15.23 -2.77
CA SER A 155 -12.43 14.30 -1.98
C SER A 155 -13.73 14.93 -1.51
N PRO A 156 -14.80 14.13 -1.31
CA PRO A 156 -15.96 14.59 -0.55
C PRO A 156 -15.58 15.01 0.87
N ASP A 157 -16.31 15.97 1.45
CA ASP A 157 -16.03 16.52 2.78
C ASP A 157 -15.86 15.46 3.88
N ILE A 158 -16.68 14.41 3.81
CA ILE A 158 -16.71 13.30 4.77
C ILE A 158 -15.45 12.42 4.77
N VAL A 159 -14.62 12.48 3.73
CA VAL A 159 -13.41 11.66 3.58
C VAL A 159 -12.18 12.47 3.18
N LYS A 160 -12.12 13.73 3.65
CA LYS A 160 -10.98 14.63 3.45
C LYS A 160 -9.67 14.07 3.98
N MET A 161 -8.57 14.50 3.37
CA MET A 161 -7.24 14.22 3.90
C MET A 161 -7.14 14.77 5.34
N LYS A 162 -6.60 13.95 6.24
CA LYS A 162 -6.41 14.31 7.64
C LYS A 162 -5.17 15.20 7.81
N ASP A 163 -5.16 15.97 8.88
CA ASP A 163 -4.16 17.02 9.08
C ASP A 163 -2.75 16.46 9.31
N ASP A 164 -2.61 15.26 9.87
CA ASP A 164 -1.31 14.60 10.03
C ASP A 164 -0.51 14.45 8.72
N ILE A 165 -1.19 14.30 7.58
CA ILE A 165 -0.54 14.29 6.26
C ILE A 165 -0.27 15.71 5.78
N LYS A 166 -1.21 16.64 5.96
CA LYS A 166 -1.07 18.03 5.52
C LYS A 166 0.06 18.75 6.25
N ASP A 167 0.15 18.53 7.57
CA ASP A 167 1.18 19.08 8.44
C ASP A 167 2.54 18.51 8.03
N HIS A 168 2.60 17.20 7.75
CA HIS A 168 3.80 16.58 7.21
C HIS A 168 4.25 17.20 5.88
N LEU A 169 3.36 17.34 4.90
CA LEU A 169 3.68 17.99 3.62
C LEU A 169 4.15 19.42 3.80
N THR A 170 3.49 20.18 4.68
CA THR A 170 3.87 21.56 5.01
C THR A 170 5.26 21.63 5.63
N SER A 171 5.57 20.74 6.58
CA SER A 171 6.91 20.66 7.18
C SER A 171 8.01 20.27 6.19
N MET A 172 7.66 19.58 5.11
CA MET A 172 8.58 19.25 4.02
C MET A 172 8.66 20.34 2.95
N GLY A 173 7.88 21.43 3.07
CA GLY A 173 7.82 22.51 2.09
C GLY A 173 7.07 22.14 0.80
N VAL A 174 6.30 21.04 0.80
CA VAL A 174 5.55 20.59 -0.37
C VAL A 174 4.26 21.39 -0.51
N ALA A 175 4.02 21.97 -1.68
CA ALA A 175 2.79 22.71 -1.94
C ALA A 175 1.59 21.75 -2.04
N TRP A 176 0.51 22.05 -1.32
CA TRP A 176 -0.72 21.28 -1.40
C TRP A 176 -1.98 22.15 -1.30
N GLU A 177 -3.07 21.73 -1.95
CA GLU A 177 -4.38 22.38 -1.84
C GLU A 177 -5.52 21.37 -1.92
N SER A 178 -6.68 21.70 -1.34
CA SER A 178 -7.92 20.93 -1.48
C SER A 178 -8.85 21.62 -2.47
N THR A 179 -9.33 20.88 -3.47
CA THR A 179 -10.07 21.45 -4.60
C THR A 179 -10.93 20.40 -5.30
N ASP A 180 -11.71 20.82 -6.29
CA ASP A 180 -12.57 19.97 -7.09
C ASP A 180 -11.84 19.41 -8.32
N LEU A 181 -12.27 18.24 -8.78
CA LEU A 181 -11.62 17.54 -9.91
C LEU A 181 -11.59 18.40 -11.18
N LEU A 182 -12.64 19.17 -11.42
CA LEU A 182 -12.79 20.01 -12.62
C LEU A 182 -11.72 21.11 -12.70
N ASP A 183 -11.28 21.64 -11.56
CA ASP A 183 -10.35 22.77 -11.51
C ASP A 183 -8.90 22.34 -11.77
N VAL A 184 -8.61 21.05 -11.61
CA VAL A 184 -7.25 20.50 -11.62
C VAL A 184 -7.01 19.41 -12.64
N ALA A 185 -8.07 18.86 -13.27
CA ALA A 185 -7.94 17.79 -14.24
C ALA A 185 -6.96 18.13 -15.38
N SER A 186 -7.00 19.37 -15.89
CA SER A 186 -6.10 19.85 -16.95
C SER A 186 -4.74 20.34 -16.44
N LYS A 187 -4.54 20.45 -15.12
CA LYS A 187 -3.32 20.97 -14.49
C LYS A 187 -2.42 19.86 -13.95
N CYS A 188 -2.98 18.68 -13.67
CA CYS A 188 -2.24 17.56 -13.09
C CYS A 188 -1.51 16.77 -14.18
N ASP A 189 -0.26 16.40 -13.91
CA ASP A 189 0.47 15.43 -14.72
C ASP A 189 -0.03 14.01 -14.43
N VAL A 190 -0.50 13.77 -13.20
CA VAL A 190 -1.00 12.47 -12.74
C VAL A 190 -2.26 12.64 -11.92
N ILE A 191 -3.30 11.86 -12.24
CA ILE A 191 -4.49 11.72 -11.41
C ILE A 191 -4.53 10.29 -10.84
N TYR A 192 -4.36 10.18 -9.52
CA TYR A 192 -4.43 8.93 -8.79
C TYR A 192 -5.80 8.77 -8.12
N GLN A 193 -6.62 7.86 -8.63
CA GLN A 193 -7.97 7.63 -8.12
C GLN A 193 -8.04 6.45 -7.16
N THR A 194 -8.70 6.67 -6.01
CA THR A 194 -9.04 5.62 -5.04
C THR A 194 -10.50 5.23 -5.09
N ARG A 195 -10.76 4.00 -4.64
CA ARG A 195 -12.12 3.53 -4.42
C ARG A 195 -12.72 4.17 -3.17
N ILE A 196 -13.90 4.77 -3.31
CA ILE A 196 -14.74 5.18 -2.19
C ILE A 196 -15.50 3.96 -1.65
N GLN A 197 -15.40 3.68 -0.35
CA GLN A 197 -16.01 2.49 0.24
C GLN A 197 -17.54 2.64 0.40
N ARG A 198 -18.30 1.62 -0.01
CA ARG A 198 -19.78 1.59 0.09
C ARG A 198 -20.33 1.82 1.50
N LYS A 199 -19.56 1.50 2.56
CA LYS A 199 -20.01 1.71 3.95
C LYS A 199 -20.22 3.20 4.29
N ILE A 200 -19.49 4.08 3.61
CA ILE A 200 -19.58 5.53 3.76
C ILE A 200 -20.88 6.07 3.11
N TRP A 201 -21.53 5.27 2.26
CA TRP A 201 -22.71 5.68 1.49
C TRP A 201 -24.04 5.44 2.20
N LYS A 202 -24.04 4.78 3.37
CA LYS A 202 -25.29 4.35 4.04
C LYS A 202 -26.07 5.48 4.75
N GLY A 203 -25.72 6.77 4.55
CA GLY A 203 -26.23 7.86 5.39
C GLY A 203 -27.00 9.01 4.73
N SER A 204 -26.81 9.33 3.44
CA SER A 204 -27.45 10.56 2.90
C SER A 204 -27.59 10.60 1.38
N ILE A 205 -28.71 11.16 0.91
CA ILE A 205 -29.03 11.44 -0.51
C ILE A 205 -27.97 12.36 -1.17
N SER A 206 -27.23 13.15 -0.37
CA SER A 206 -26.15 14.03 -0.85
C SER A 206 -24.93 13.28 -1.40
N THR A 207 -24.75 11.99 -1.09
CA THR A 207 -23.60 11.19 -1.57
C THR A 207 -23.62 10.94 -3.08
N LYS A 208 -24.78 10.81 -3.72
CA LYS A 208 -24.85 10.59 -5.19
C LYS A 208 -24.30 11.77 -6.00
N ARG A 209 -24.47 13.01 -5.52
CA ARG A 209 -23.99 14.22 -6.19
C ARG A 209 -22.46 14.35 -6.11
N HIS A 210 -21.87 14.01 -4.96
CA HIS A 210 -20.41 14.03 -4.76
C HIS A 210 -19.67 12.92 -5.51
N VAL A 211 -20.33 11.79 -5.79
CA VAL A 211 -19.77 10.74 -6.65
C VAL A 211 -19.59 11.25 -8.08
N GLY A 212 -20.51 12.08 -8.59
CA GLY A 212 -20.37 12.71 -9.90
C GLY A 212 -19.11 13.58 -10.03
N ASN A 213 -18.81 14.38 -9.00
CA ASN A 213 -17.65 15.28 -8.98
C ASN A 213 -16.30 14.59 -8.75
N THR A 214 -16.30 13.32 -8.32
CA THR A 214 -15.07 12.54 -8.05
C THR A 214 -14.90 11.32 -8.96
N SER A 215 -15.82 11.15 -9.92
CA SER A 215 -15.76 10.09 -10.92
C SER A 215 -15.13 10.62 -12.19
N LEU A 216 -13.97 10.08 -12.57
CA LEU A 216 -13.42 10.24 -13.90
C LEU A 216 -14.36 9.54 -14.89
N THR A 217 -15.00 10.32 -15.76
CA THR A 217 -15.78 9.81 -16.90
C THR A 217 -15.03 10.11 -18.20
N GLY A 218 -15.38 9.47 -19.32
CA GLY A 218 -14.69 9.67 -20.61
C GLY A 218 -14.65 11.12 -21.11
N LYS A 219 -15.47 12.01 -20.55
CA LYS A 219 -15.42 13.46 -20.82
C LYS A 219 -14.15 14.17 -20.31
N PHE A 220 -13.41 13.54 -19.40
CA PHE A 220 -12.21 14.09 -18.76
C PHE A 220 -10.89 13.63 -19.42
N LEU A 221 -10.94 12.77 -20.45
CA LEU A 221 -9.78 12.11 -21.06
C LEU A 221 -9.62 12.49 -22.55
N VAL A 222 -9.82 13.77 -22.89
CA VAL A 222 -9.66 14.29 -24.26
C VAL A 222 -8.33 15.02 -24.37
#